data_AF-A0A931EEM7-F1
#
_entry.id   AF-A0A931EEM7-F1
#
_cell.length_a   1.000
_cell.length_b   1.000
_cell.length_c   1.000
_cell.angle_alpha   90.00
_cell.angle_beta   90.00
_cell.angle_gamma   90.00
#
_symmetry.space_group_name_H-M   'P 1'
#
loop_
_entity.id
_entity.type
_entity.pdbx_description
1 polymer ?
#
loop_
_entity_poly.entity_id
_entity_poly.type
_entity_poly.pdbx_seq_one_letter_code
_entity_poly.pdbx_strand_id
1 'polypeptide(L)'
;MEWFKAINSKDVAAARVHFVPKQMGMMNWANGNASQWPMFSTIHCRTTAESTTNAAVNCTFAESLSMATGNPDSFWNISMVPGPAGTWLIDNYGQG
;
A
#
# COMPACT_ATOMS: atom_id res chain seq x y z
N MET A 1 -8.29 1.30 5.68
CA MET A 1 -7.26 0.76 4.75
C MET A 1 -7.81 0.69 3.32
N GLU A 2 -8.28 1.82 2.77
CA GLU A 2 -8.88 1.84 1.42
C GLU A 2 -7.83 1.65 0.31
N TRP A 3 -6.62 2.19 0.51
CA TRP A 3 -5.53 2.00 -0.45
C TRP A 3 -5.21 0.52 -0.68
N PHE A 4 -5.06 -0.28 0.39
CA PHE A 4 -4.82 -1.72 0.29
C PHE A 4 -5.94 -2.45 -0.45
N LYS A 5 -7.21 -2.05 -0.24
CA LYS A 5 -8.34 -2.59 -1.00
C LYS A 5 -8.21 -2.27 -2.48
N ALA A 6 -7.87 -1.03 -2.83
CA ALA A 6 -7.63 -0.61 -4.20
C ALA A 6 -6.50 -1.44 -4.85
N ILE A 7 -5.37 -1.62 -4.14
CA ILE A 7 -4.27 -2.50 -4.59
C ILE A 7 -4.77 -3.92 -4.83
N ASN A 8 -5.48 -4.50 -3.85
CA ASN A 8 -5.91 -5.89 -3.93
C ASN A 8 -6.98 -6.13 -5.03
N SER A 9 -7.79 -5.10 -5.31
CA SER A 9 -8.73 -5.08 -6.45
C SER A 9 -8.07 -4.77 -7.79
N LYS A 10 -6.75 -4.50 -7.80
CA LYS A 10 -5.97 -4.13 -8.99
C LYS A 10 -6.44 -2.84 -9.66
N ASP A 11 -7.12 -1.98 -8.89
CA ASP A 11 -7.58 -0.67 -9.32
C ASP A 11 -6.47 0.37 -9.08
N VAL A 12 -5.63 0.54 -10.11
CA VAL A 12 -4.52 1.50 -10.08
C VAL A 12 -5.02 2.93 -9.93
N ALA A 13 -6.17 3.28 -10.53
CA ALA A 13 -6.70 4.64 -10.47
C ALA A 13 -7.18 4.98 -9.06
N ALA A 14 -7.92 4.07 -8.43
CA ALA A 14 -8.35 4.20 -7.04
C ALA A 14 -7.16 4.17 -6.07
N ALA A 15 -6.10 3.40 -6.34
CA ALA A 15 -4.93 3.38 -5.47
C ALA A 15 -4.18 4.72 -5.51
N ARG A 16 -4.01 5.33 -6.70
CA ARG A 16 -3.27 6.60 -6.88
C ARG A 16 -3.80 7.75 -6.04
N VAL A 17 -5.10 7.81 -5.74
CA VAL A 17 -5.67 8.91 -4.93
C VAL A 17 -5.16 8.94 -3.49
N HIS A 18 -4.58 7.83 -3.03
CA HIS A 18 -3.99 7.71 -1.70
C HIS A 18 -2.51 8.09 -1.65
N PHE A 19 -1.89 8.44 -2.78
CA PHE A 19 -0.47 8.76 -2.87
C PHE A 19 -0.26 10.25 -3.06
N VAL A 20 0.86 10.75 -2.55
CA VAL A 20 1.33 12.08 -2.96
C VAL A 20 1.62 12.07 -4.46
N PRO A 21 1.37 13.18 -5.20
CA PRO A 21 1.51 13.19 -6.66
C PRO A 21 2.87 12.69 -7.18
N LYS A 22 3.95 13.03 -6.47
CA LYS A 22 5.32 12.61 -6.82
C LYS A 22 5.52 11.09 -6.77
N GLN A 23 4.70 10.36 -6.01
CA GLN A 23 4.89 8.94 -5.70
C GLN A 23 3.83 8.04 -6.33
N MET A 24 2.89 8.60 -7.11
CA MET A 24 1.93 7.81 -7.89
C MET A 24 2.61 6.82 -8.84
N GLY A 25 3.87 7.05 -9.22
CA GLY A 25 4.68 6.12 -10.02
C GLY A 25 4.97 4.78 -9.35
N MET A 26 4.91 4.71 -8.02
CA MET A 26 5.00 3.44 -7.27
C MET A 26 3.86 2.48 -7.61
N MET A 27 2.75 3.00 -8.16
CA MET A 27 1.62 2.22 -8.66
C MET A 27 1.84 1.63 -10.05
N ASN A 28 3.07 1.72 -10.61
CA ASN A 28 3.44 1.01 -11.83
C ASN A 28 3.73 -0.48 -11.57
N TRP A 29 2.80 -1.15 -10.91
CA TRP A 29 2.90 -2.55 -10.51
C TRP A 29 3.06 -3.46 -11.72
N ALA A 30 3.94 -4.45 -11.60
CA ALA A 30 4.23 -5.42 -12.67
C ALA A 30 4.43 -4.74 -14.04
N ASN A 31 5.21 -3.65 -14.08
CA ASN A 31 5.48 -2.85 -15.28
C ASN A 31 4.20 -2.34 -16.00
N GLY A 32 3.16 -2.03 -15.22
CA GLY A 32 1.88 -1.54 -15.73
C GLY A 32 0.84 -2.64 -15.97
N ASN A 33 1.20 -3.91 -15.80
CA ASN A 33 0.27 -5.02 -15.88
C ASN A 33 -0.25 -5.44 -14.50
N ALA A 34 -1.15 -4.63 -13.92
CA ALA A 34 -1.71 -4.89 -12.59
C ALA A 34 -2.35 -6.28 -12.43
N SER A 35 -2.77 -6.93 -13.52
CA SER A 35 -3.28 -8.31 -13.51
C SER A 35 -2.26 -9.33 -12.99
N GLN A 36 -0.97 -9.08 -13.21
CA GLN A 36 0.16 -9.90 -12.73
C GLN A 36 0.61 -9.52 -11.31
N TRP A 37 0.03 -8.47 -10.72
CA TRP A 37 0.35 -8.10 -9.34
C TRP A 37 -0.25 -9.12 -8.34
N PRO A 38 0.48 -9.45 -7.26
CA PRO A 38 -0.03 -10.36 -6.23
C PRO A 38 -1.31 -9.88 -5.57
N MET A 39 -2.06 -10.82 -5.01
CA MET A 39 -3.16 -10.52 -4.09
C MET A 39 -2.70 -10.68 -2.64
N PHE A 40 -3.25 -9.85 -1.78
CA PHE A 40 -2.93 -9.78 -0.36
C PHE A 40 -4.15 -10.15 0.49
N SER A 41 -3.93 -10.90 1.56
CA SER A 41 -4.97 -11.25 2.53
C SER A 41 -4.43 -11.12 3.95
N THR A 42 -5.31 -11.31 4.95
CA THR A 42 -4.95 -11.25 6.39
C THR A 42 -4.13 -10.01 6.75
N ILE A 43 -4.60 -8.82 6.31
CA ILE A 43 -3.85 -7.59 6.45
C ILE A 43 -4.00 -7.06 7.89
N HIS A 44 -2.89 -6.95 8.60
CA HIS A 44 -2.81 -6.36 9.94
C HIS A 44 -1.87 -5.18 9.92
N CYS A 45 -2.36 -3.99 10.27
CA CYS A 45 -1.54 -2.78 10.33
C CYS A 45 -1.47 -2.24 11.76
N ARG A 46 -0.29 -1.74 12.13
CA ARG A 46 -0.07 -0.98 13.36
C ARG A 46 0.62 0.34 13.05
N THR A 47 0.21 1.41 13.72
CA THR A 47 0.94 2.67 13.71
C THR A 47 2.29 2.48 14.38
N THR A 48 3.36 2.87 13.70
CA THR A 48 4.74 2.84 14.21
C THR A 48 5.28 4.23 14.50
N ALA A 49 4.71 5.26 13.87
CA ALA A 49 4.97 6.66 14.20
C ALA A 49 3.75 7.52 13.84
N GLU A 50 3.49 8.56 14.62
CA GLU A 50 2.48 9.58 14.31
C GLU A 50 2.90 10.92 14.91
N SER A 51 2.85 11.95 14.08
CA SER A 51 3.18 13.33 14.44
C SER A 51 2.31 14.29 13.62
N THR A 52 2.47 15.59 13.79
CA THR A 52 1.72 16.58 13.00
C THR A 52 2.12 16.62 11.53
N THR A 53 3.31 16.14 11.17
CA THR A 53 3.86 16.25 9.81
C THR A 53 4.12 14.91 9.13
N ASN A 54 4.09 13.81 9.87
CA ASN A 54 4.38 12.47 9.37
C ASN A 54 3.64 11.42 10.17
N ALA A 55 3.25 10.35 9.49
CA ALA A 55 2.78 9.11 10.09
C ALA A 55 3.45 7.91 9.40
N ALA A 56 3.59 6.81 10.14
CA ALA A 56 4.09 5.56 9.61
C ALA A 56 3.26 4.40 10.14
N VAL A 57 2.99 3.43 9.27
CA VAL A 57 2.32 2.18 9.62
C VAL A 57 3.13 1.01 9.11
N ASN A 58 3.20 -0.06 9.90
CA ASN A 58 3.73 -1.34 9.49
C ASN A 58 2.55 -2.29 9.28
N CYS A 59 2.44 -2.85 8.08
CA CYS A 59 1.37 -3.75 7.70
C CYS A 59 1.93 -5.12 7.33
N THR A 60 1.47 -6.17 7.99
CA THR A 60 1.73 -7.57 7.62
C THR A 60 0.55 -8.14 6.86
N PHE A 61 0.82 -9.07 5.93
CA PHE A 61 -0.19 -9.71 5.09
C PHE A 61 0.35 -11.01 4.50
N ALA A 62 -0.56 -11.92 4.17
CA ALA A 62 -0.23 -13.06 3.33
C ALA A 62 -0.26 -12.61 1.86
N GLU A 63 0.85 -12.81 1.13
CA GLU A 63 0.99 -12.46 -0.29
C GLU A 63 0.80 -13.68 -1.15
N SER A 64 0.09 -13.60 -2.28
CA SER A 64 -0.11 -14.76 -3.13
C SER A 64 -0.04 -14.38 -4.63
N LEU A 65 0.84 -15.04 -5.39
CA LEU A 65 0.92 -14.92 -6.86
C LEU A 65 -0.31 -15.56 -7.55
N SER A 66 -0.98 -16.46 -6.83
CA SER A 66 -2.34 -16.96 -7.04
C SER A 66 -2.93 -17.27 -5.66
N MET A 67 -4.26 -17.29 -5.46
CA MET A 67 -4.89 -17.63 -4.16
C MET A 67 -4.34 -18.93 -3.51
N ALA A 68 -3.67 -19.80 -4.28
CA ALA A 68 -3.18 -21.10 -3.87
C ALA A 68 -1.71 -21.18 -3.42
N THR A 69 -0.88 -20.12 -3.56
CA THR A 69 0.59 -20.25 -3.39
C THR A 69 1.21 -19.16 -2.49
N GLY A 70 0.54 -18.84 -1.38
CA GLY A 70 0.92 -17.72 -0.54
C GLY A 70 2.37 -17.77 0.00
N ASN A 71 3.09 -16.65 -0.07
CA ASN A 71 4.27 -16.35 0.73
C ASN A 71 3.80 -15.98 2.14
N PRO A 72 4.24 -16.69 3.19
CA PRO A 72 3.52 -16.73 4.46
C PRO A 72 3.58 -15.44 5.29
N ASP A 73 4.60 -14.60 5.13
CA ASP A 73 4.78 -13.39 5.94
C ASP A 73 5.43 -12.24 5.15
N SER A 74 4.63 -11.60 4.28
CA SER A 74 5.05 -10.36 3.63
C SER A 74 4.64 -9.17 4.49
N PHE A 75 5.47 -8.12 4.53
CA PHE A 75 5.14 -6.88 5.22
C PHE A 75 5.52 -5.67 4.39
N TRP A 76 4.80 -4.57 4.59
CA TRP A 76 5.16 -3.25 4.10
C TRP A 76 5.27 -2.26 5.24
N ASN A 77 6.33 -1.45 5.20
CA ASN A 77 6.39 -0.20 5.92
C ASN A 77 5.85 0.89 5.01
N ILE A 78 4.86 1.64 5.49
CA ILE A 78 4.22 2.73 4.76
C ILE A 78 4.48 4.02 5.53
N SER A 79 4.99 5.01 4.82
CA SER A 79 5.18 6.35 5.31
C SER A 79 4.12 7.27 4.69
N MET A 80 3.66 8.23 5.47
CA MET A 80 2.55 9.10 5.14
C MET A 80 2.82 10.54 5.57
N VAL A 81 2.33 11.48 4.78
CA VAL A 81 2.35 12.92 5.07
C VAL A 81 0.93 13.50 5.04
N PRO A 82 0.68 14.64 5.70
CA PRO A 82 -0.61 15.31 5.64
C PRO A 82 -0.96 15.72 4.21
N GLY A 83 -2.17 15.36 3.80
CA GLY A 83 -2.80 15.77 2.56
C GLY A 83 -3.83 16.88 2.78
N PRO A 84 -4.48 17.32 1.68
CA PRO A 84 -5.59 18.25 1.76
C PRO A 84 -6.70 17.72 2.67
N ALA A 85 -7.39 18.64 3.34
CA ALA A 85 -8.54 18.34 4.20
C ALA A 85 -8.28 17.32 5.33
N GLY A 86 -7.03 17.24 5.83
CA GLY A 86 -6.67 16.38 6.96
C GLY A 86 -6.57 14.89 6.62
N THR A 87 -6.45 14.55 5.34
CA THR A 87 -6.17 13.18 4.91
C THR A 87 -4.68 12.84 5.12
N TRP A 88 -4.35 11.55 5.19
CA TRP A 88 -2.96 11.08 5.16
C TRP A 88 -2.68 10.49 3.77
N LEU A 89 -1.64 11.01 3.10
CA LEU A 89 -1.21 10.54 1.78
C LEU A 89 0.08 9.75 1.91
N ILE A 90 0.15 8.62 1.20
CA ILE A 90 1.31 7.76 1.15
C ILE A 90 2.43 8.49 0.39
N ASP A 91 3.56 8.68 1.05
CA ASP A 91 4.78 9.24 0.45
C ASP A 91 5.82 8.17 0.09
N ASN A 92 5.64 6.96 0.63
CA ASN A 92 6.48 5.81 0.38
C ASN A 92 5.81 4.54 0.92
N TYR A 93 6.05 3.41 0.26
CA TYR A 93 5.88 2.09 0.88
C TYR A 93 6.90 1.12 0.31
N GLY A 94 7.31 0.14 1.11
CA GLY A 94 8.25 -0.88 0.68
C GLY A 94 8.36 -2.03 1.65
N GLN A 95 8.88 -3.15 1.14
CA GLN A 95 9.42 -4.22 1.98
C GLN A 95 10.72 -3.69 2.61
N GLY A 96 10.92 -3.98 3.89
CA GLY A 96 12.19 -3.68 4.58
C GLY A 96 13.31 -4.56 4.04
#